data_AF-A0A429EMV8-F1
#
_entry.id   AF-A0A429EMV8-F1
#
_cell.length_a   1.000
_cell.length_b   1.000
_cell.length_c   1.000
_cell.angle_alpha   90.00
_cell.angle_beta   90.00
_cell.angle_gamma   90.00
#
_symmetry.space_group_name_H-M   'P 1'
#
loop_
_entity.id
_entity.type
_entity.pdbx_description
1 polymer ?
#
loop_
_entity_poly.entity_id
_entity_poly.type
_entity_poly.pdbx_seq_one_letter_code
_entity_poly.pdbx_strand_id
1 'polypeptide(L)'
;MPRAAVGSDGLESPSGASVMNDGPGVGFVPEPGGGAAETPVRASAGECALAGCTEPLPAHGRGRPPKYCSKAHADQASRDRRAADAAAVDEPLRQAEALAQQVPTAIGVLQDQLSRLQEFLAKAQDGALARVRRAEAEATAARQAEADAEARALAADKAREEAVAAAETARAAQRAAEQDAARDRAALEQVRVDTAEAIAAHRVALDAARDAQAAAETARDAKAAELRDARDAHQQERARFEAAAQAQTERSQALQTELTHSAAALANVREALVAAQSETRAQQARADAAEQARDDALRHGREAGARVDALELRQQSLQAAAEKAAEEAAAAQSALAARQALCDRLETDLAAARADASAQRERAVRAEASLKKEDQDRAAPADRDDRDGETLAASPEDPATT
;
A
#
# COMPACT_ATOMS: atom_id res chain seq x y z
N MET A 1 -20.72 38.59 32.64
CA MET A 1 -21.66 39.72 32.52
C MET A 1 -22.54 39.79 33.77
N PRO A 2 -22.11 40.48 34.84
CA PRO A 2 -23.00 40.80 35.96
C PRO A 2 -23.93 41.96 35.58
N ARG A 3 -25.08 42.08 36.25
CA ARG A 3 -25.94 43.27 36.18
C ARG A 3 -26.45 43.58 37.59
N ALA A 4 -26.39 44.85 37.98
CA ALA A 4 -26.70 45.30 39.33
C ALA A 4 -27.93 46.24 39.35
N ALA A 5 -28.69 46.16 40.45
CA ALA A 5 -29.68 47.11 40.95
C ALA A 5 -29.76 46.86 42.48
N VAL A 6 -29.72 47.80 43.43
CA VAL A 6 -29.97 49.26 43.48
C VAL A 6 -31.47 49.64 43.43
N GLY A 7 -31.91 50.37 44.47
CA GLY A 7 -33.31 50.66 44.83
C GLY A 7 -33.61 50.04 46.21
N SER A 8 -33.60 50.69 47.37
CA SER A 8 -33.75 52.09 47.82
C SER A 8 -35.14 52.46 48.36
N ASP A 9 -35.11 53.23 49.46
CA ASP A 9 -36.19 54.02 50.07
C ASP A 9 -37.37 53.29 50.74
N GLY A 10 -37.81 53.84 51.89
CA GLY A 10 -38.81 53.22 52.78
C GLY A 10 -38.84 53.79 54.20
N LEU A 11 -38.70 55.11 54.35
CA LEU A 11 -38.86 55.81 55.62
C LEU A 11 -40.33 56.12 55.88
N GLU A 12 -40.89 55.72 57.03
CA GLU A 12 -42.07 56.38 57.57
C GLU A 12 -42.20 56.26 59.10
N SER A 13 -42.78 57.29 59.72
CA SER A 13 -43.11 57.36 61.14
C SER A 13 -44.26 58.33 61.34
N PRO A 14 -45.25 57.96 62.15
CA PRO A 14 -45.75 58.87 63.19
C PRO A 14 -45.85 58.13 64.55
N SER A 15 -45.55 58.72 65.71
CA SER A 15 -45.84 60.07 66.23
C SER A 15 -47.34 60.27 66.53
N GLY A 16 -47.72 60.12 67.80
CA GLY A 16 -49.08 60.31 68.27
C GLY A 16 -49.15 60.32 69.79
N ALA A 17 -49.45 61.48 70.38
CA ALA A 17 -49.59 61.67 71.81
C ALA A 17 -51.01 62.12 72.16
N SER A 18 -51.47 61.83 73.38
CA SER A 18 -52.63 62.51 73.98
C SER A 18 -52.57 62.46 75.50
N VAL A 19 -53.04 63.54 76.11
CA VAL A 19 -53.11 63.77 77.56
C VAL A 19 -54.54 64.16 77.87
N MET A 20 -55.13 63.60 78.93
CA MET A 20 -56.28 64.18 79.61
C MET A 20 -56.12 64.06 81.12
N ASN A 21 -56.66 65.04 81.83
CA ASN A 21 -56.48 65.29 83.26
C ASN A 21 -57.71 66.05 83.74
N ASP A 22 -58.39 65.59 84.78
CA ASP A 22 -59.50 66.36 85.38
C ASP A 22 -59.75 66.05 86.87
N GLY A 23 -60.45 66.97 87.53
CA GLY A 23 -60.37 67.20 88.98
C GLY A 23 -61.65 67.04 89.83
N PRO A 24 -61.68 67.62 91.05
CA PRO A 24 -62.48 67.10 92.18
C PRO A 24 -63.70 67.96 92.59
N GLY A 25 -64.47 67.47 93.59
CA GLY A 25 -65.57 68.19 94.24
C GLY A 25 -65.67 67.92 95.76
N VAL A 26 -66.21 68.88 96.53
CA VAL A 26 -66.25 68.90 98.01
C VAL A 26 -67.47 69.67 98.58
N GLY A 27 -67.85 69.39 99.83
CA GLY A 27 -68.82 70.14 100.65
C GLY A 27 -69.71 69.22 101.53
N PHE A 28 -70.47 69.67 102.53
CA PHE A 28 -70.46 70.88 103.39
C PHE A 28 -71.41 70.62 104.61
N VAL A 29 -71.33 71.37 105.72
CA VAL A 29 -72.03 71.09 107.01
C VAL A 29 -72.74 72.35 107.55
N PRO A 30 -73.90 72.23 108.26
CA PRO A 30 -74.04 72.97 109.54
C PRO A 30 -74.95 72.32 110.63
N GLU A 31 -74.73 72.72 111.89
CA GLU A 31 -75.69 72.67 113.02
C GLU A 31 -76.42 74.04 113.19
N PRO A 32 -77.41 74.21 114.11
CA PRO A 32 -77.10 74.75 115.46
C PRO A 32 -78.13 74.38 116.58
N GLY A 33 -78.03 75.00 117.78
CA GLY A 33 -79.02 74.85 118.89
C GLY A 33 -78.99 75.96 119.98
N GLY A 34 -79.84 75.81 121.02
CA GLY A 34 -79.98 76.71 122.21
C GLY A 34 -81.04 77.83 122.09
N GLY A 35 -81.58 78.43 123.17
CA GLY A 35 -81.54 78.09 124.61
C GLY A 35 -82.07 79.19 125.58
N ALA A 36 -83.10 78.87 126.39
CA ALA A 36 -83.54 79.40 127.72
C ALA A 36 -83.59 80.92 128.10
N ALA A 37 -84.62 81.32 128.88
CA ALA A 37 -84.54 81.88 130.27
C ALA A 37 -85.75 82.76 130.72
N GLU A 38 -86.07 82.77 132.03
CA GLU A 38 -87.10 83.59 132.70
C GLU A 38 -86.54 84.31 133.96
N THR A 39 -87.29 85.26 134.58
CA THR A 39 -86.93 85.89 135.87
C THR A 39 -88.16 86.42 136.67
N PRO A 40 -88.23 86.23 138.01
CA PRO A 40 -89.32 86.76 138.85
C PRO A 40 -88.95 87.68 140.05
N VAL A 41 -89.80 88.72 140.26
CA VAL A 41 -90.39 89.24 141.52
C VAL A 41 -89.53 89.66 142.75
N ARG A 42 -90.00 90.68 143.51
CA ARG A 42 -89.47 91.16 144.81
C ARG A 42 -90.54 91.10 145.92
N ALA A 43 -90.10 91.02 147.18
CA ALA A 43 -90.95 91.06 148.38
C ALA A 43 -90.86 92.40 149.16
N SER A 44 -91.80 92.61 150.10
CA SER A 44 -92.04 93.86 150.85
C SER A 44 -91.38 93.89 152.26
N ALA A 45 -91.53 95.01 152.98
CA ALA A 45 -90.75 95.32 154.20
C ALA A 45 -91.53 95.22 155.51
N GLY A 46 -90.87 94.72 156.56
CA GLY A 46 -91.34 94.75 157.96
C GLY A 46 -90.56 93.83 158.90
N GLU A 47 -90.14 92.67 158.39
CA GLU A 47 -89.51 91.59 159.17
C GLU A 47 -87.97 91.62 159.16
N CYS A 48 -87.35 90.81 160.02
CA CYS A 48 -85.92 90.59 160.06
C CYS A 48 -85.40 90.00 158.74
N ALA A 49 -84.38 90.61 158.12
CA ALA A 49 -83.87 90.18 156.80
C ALA A 49 -82.97 88.92 156.83
N LEU A 50 -83.15 88.06 157.83
CA LEU A 50 -82.57 86.71 157.92
C LEU A 50 -83.66 85.71 157.50
N ALA A 51 -83.38 84.86 156.52
CA ALA A 51 -84.36 83.90 156.01
C ALA A 51 -84.90 82.99 157.12
N GLY A 52 -86.23 82.97 157.31
CA GLY A 52 -86.89 82.22 158.38
C GLY A 52 -87.07 82.96 159.72
N CYS A 53 -86.60 84.20 159.86
CA CYS A 53 -86.78 85.01 161.07
C CYS A 53 -87.92 86.02 160.91
N THR A 54 -89.11 85.71 161.44
CA THR A 54 -90.30 86.57 161.41
C THR A 54 -90.34 87.63 162.53
N GLU A 55 -89.24 87.78 163.27
CA GLU A 55 -89.20 88.63 164.48
C GLU A 55 -89.15 90.12 164.10
N PRO A 56 -90.02 90.98 164.66
CA PRO A 56 -90.19 92.35 164.20
C PRO A 56 -88.96 93.23 164.47
N LEU A 57 -88.68 94.13 163.53
CA LEU A 57 -87.55 95.07 163.65
C LEU A 57 -87.80 96.09 164.76
N PRO A 58 -86.83 96.33 165.67
CA PRO A 58 -87.02 97.25 166.79
C PRO A 58 -87.24 98.70 166.32
N ALA A 59 -88.18 99.38 166.98
CA ALA A 59 -88.50 100.78 166.70
C ALA A 59 -87.29 101.68 166.91
N HIS A 60 -87.03 102.59 165.97
CA HIS A 60 -85.83 103.42 165.95
C HIS A 60 -86.19 104.91 165.80
N GLY A 61 -85.40 105.77 166.45
CA GLY A 61 -85.43 107.22 166.23
C GLY A 61 -84.78 107.61 164.88
N ARG A 62 -84.59 108.92 164.66
CA ARG A 62 -84.00 109.46 163.42
C ARG A 62 -82.61 108.83 163.14
N GLY A 63 -82.59 107.89 162.20
CA GLY A 63 -81.42 107.10 161.83
C GLY A 63 -81.79 106.10 160.74
N ARG A 64 -80.83 105.32 160.26
CA ARG A 64 -81.07 104.28 159.25
C ARG A 64 -81.68 103.04 159.93
N PRO A 65 -82.77 102.44 159.42
CA PRO A 65 -83.39 101.27 160.03
C PRO A 65 -82.39 100.10 160.19
N PRO A 66 -82.40 99.39 161.33
CA PRO A 66 -81.72 98.10 161.42
C PRO A 66 -82.40 97.11 160.47
N LYS A 67 -81.61 96.28 159.77
CA LYS A 67 -82.13 95.22 158.87
C LYS A 67 -82.44 93.90 159.58
N TYR A 68 -82.09 93.78 160.86
CA TYR A 68 -82.18 92.55 161.64
C TYR A 68 -82.66 92.90 163.04
N CYS A 69 -83.48 92.04 163.66
CA CYS A 69 -83.96 92.25 165.04
C CYS A 69 -82.83 92.21 166.08
N SER A 70 -81.76 91.45 165.80
CA SER A 70 -80.60 91.27 166.69
C SER A 70 -79.26 91.32 165.93
N LYS A 71 -78.17 91.61 166.66
CA LYS A 71 -76.81 91.47 166.11
C LYS A 71 -76.52 90.03 165.68
N ALA A 72 -76.98 89.04 166.45
CA ALA A 72 -76.78 87.63 166.13
C ALA A 72 -77.38 87.26 164.76
N HIS A 73 -78.56 87.79 164.41
CA HIS A 73 -79.17 87.56 163.10
C HIS A 73 -78.50 88.35 161.97
N ALA A 74 -77.90 89.51 162.26
CA ALA A 74 -77.04 90.21 161.30
C ALA A 74 -75.74 89.43 161.01
N ASP A 75 -75.11 88.87 162.05
CA ASP A 75 -73.91 88.05 161.95
C ASP A 75 -74.23 86.71 161.26
N GLN A 76 -75.35 86.05 161.57
CA GLN A 76 -75.79 84.82 160.90
C GLN A 76 -76.10 85.08 159.43
N ALA A 77 -76.89 86.11 159.10
CA ALA A 77 -77.13 86.51 157.71
C ALA A 77 -75.85 86.99 156.99
N SER A 78 -74.73 87.21 157.69
CA SER A 78 -73.41 87.47 157.08
C SER A 78 -72.59 86.19 156.89
N ARG A 79 -72.83 85.15 157.70
CA ARG A 79 -72.31 83.78 157.49
C ARG A 79 -73.04 83.11 156.33
N ASP A 80 -74.38 83.14 156.33
CA ASP A 80 -75.21 82.49 155.32
C ASP A 80 -74.95 83.06 153.91
N ARG A 81 -74.81 84.39 153.79
CA ARG A 81 -74.35 85.00 152.53
C ARG A 81 -72.95 84.56 152.16
N ARG A 82 -71.96 84.62 153.07
CA ARG A 82 -70.61 84.16 152.75
C ARG A 82 -70.54 82.67 152.39
N ALA A 83 -71.41 81.84 152.94
CA ALA A 83 -71.54 80.43 152.57
C ALA A 83 -72.22 80.23 151.21
N ALA A 84 -73.24 81.05 150.88
CA ALA A 84 -73.87 81.05 149.56
C ALA A 84 -72.96 81.64 148.46
N ASP A 85 -72.26 82.73 148.76
CA ASP A 85 -71.26 83.37 147.89
C ASP A 85 -70.08 82.40 147.63
N ALA A 86 -69.63 81.67 148.66
CA ALA A 86 -68.65 80.59 148.51
C ALA A 86 -69.20 79.43 147.68
N ALA A 87 -70.40 78.89 148.00
CA ALA A 87 -71.00 77.81 147.24
C ALA A 87 -71.23 78.17 145.75
N ALA A 88 -71.59 79.43 145.46
CA ALA A 88 -71.75 79.95 144.10
C ALA A 88 -70.44 80.06 143.29
N VAL A 89 -69.27 79.88 143.94
CA VAL A 89 -67.95 79.90 143.31
C VAL A 89 -67.28 78.52 143.41
N ASP A 90 -67.27 77.91 144.59
CA ASP A 90 -66.67 76.60 144.87
C ASP A 90 -67.36 75.45 144.12
N GLU A 91 -68.67 75.54 143.87
CA GLU A 91 -69.41 74.52 143.11
C GLU A 91 -69.07 74.56 141.60
N PRO A 92 -69.17 75.69 140.88
CA PRO A 92 -68.70 75.75 139.49
C PRO A 92 -67.18 75.56 139.37
N LEU A 93 -66.37 75.93 140.36
CA LEU A 93 -64.94 75.59 140.38
C LEU A 93 -64.71 74.08 140.50
N ARG A 94 -65.40 73.37 141.41
CA ARG A 94 -65.30 71.90 141.49
C ARG A 94 -65.83 71.19 140.25
N GLN A 95 -66.84 71.75 139.58
CA GLN A 95 -67.32 71.23 138.29
C GLN A 95 -66.31 71.48 137.15
N ALA A 96 -65.69 72.66 137.11
CA ALA A 96 -64.62 72.98 136.16
C ALA A 96 -63.35 72.15 136.41
N GLU A 97 -63.00 71.87 137.66
CA GLU A 97 -61.88 71.02 138.04
C GLU A 97 -62.15 69.54 137.71
N ALA A 98 -63.36 69.03 137.98
CA ALA A 98 -63.78 67.69 137.55
C ALA A 98 -63.74 67.54 136.01
N LEU A 99 -64.18 68.55 135.26
CA LEU A 99 -64.03 68.61 133.80
C LEU A 99 -62.54 68.65 133.38
N ALA A 100 -61.71 69.47 134.04
CA ALA A 100 -60.28 69.56 133.76
C ALA A 100 -59.51 68.26 134.08
N GLN A 101 -60.00 67.43 134.99
CA GLN A 101 -59.48 66.08 135.26
C GLN A 101 -59.98 65.04 134.22
N GLN A 102 -61.20 65.19 133.70
CA GLN A 102 -61.78 64.28 132.71
C GLN A 102 -61.28 64.54 131.28
N VAL A 103 -61.10 65.80 130.88
CA VAL A 103 -60.73 66.21 129.51
C VAL A 103 -59.40 65.58 129.03
N PRO A 104 -58.30 65.52 129.82
CA PRO A 104 -57.08 64.83 129.43
C PRO A 104 -57.30 63.34 129.12
N THR A 105 -58.16 62.66 129.88
CA THR A 105 -58.52 61.26 129.65
C THR A 105 -59.31 61.10 128.34
N ALA A 106 -60.26 62.00 128.08
CA ALA A 106 -61.02 62.01 126.82
C ALA A 106 -60.12 62.30 125.60
N ILE A 107 -59.20 63.25 125.73
CA ILE A 107 -58.18 63.56 124.71
C ILE A 107 -57.29 62.35 124.46
N GLY A 108 -56.82 61.66 125.51
CA GLY A 108 -56.02 60.44 125.38
C GLY A 108 -56.76 59.33 124.64
N VAL A 109 -58.03 59.08 124.97
CA VAL A 109 -58.88 58.11 124.26
C VAL A 109 -59.08 58.49 122.79
N LEU A 110 -59.26 59.78 122.47
CA LEU A 110 -59.36 60.25 121.09
C LEU A 110 -58.03 60.14 120.33
N GLN A 111 -56.90 60.41 120.97
CA GLN A 111 -55.56 60.21 120.39
C GLN A 111 -55.27 58.72 120.11
N ASP A 112 -55.67 57.83 121.02
CA ASP A 112 -55.61 56.38 120.83
C ASP A 112 -56.48 55.92 119.65
N GLN A 113 -57.71 56.44 119.55
CA GLN A 113 -58.63 56.12 118.43
C GLN A 113 -58.09 56.64 117.10
N LEU A 114 -57.57 57.88 117.06
CA LEU A 114 -56.94 58.45 115.86
C LEU A 114 -55.68 57.68 115.45
N SER A 115 -54.85 57.25 116.41
CA SER A 115 -53.64 56.46 116.13
C SER A 115 -53.99 55.08 115.57
N ARG A 116 -54.99 54.41 116.15
CA ARG A 116 -55.51 53.12 115.64
C ARG A 116 -56.15 53.26 114.25
N LEU A 117 -56.82 54.39 113.98
CA LEU A 117 -57.37 54.70 112.65
C LEU A 117 -56.26 54.96 111.63
N GLN A 118 -55.21 55.71 112.00
CA GLN A 118 -54.03 55.93 111.16
C GLN A 118 -53.30 54.61 110.86
N GLU A 119 -53.09 53.75 111.87
CA GLU A 119 -52.55 52.40 111.67
C GLU A 119 -53.41 51.56 110.73
N PHE A 120 -54.73 51.59 110.88
CA PHE A 120 -55.65 50.83 110.04
C PHE A 120 -55.62 51.33 108.59
N LEU A 121 -55.62 52.66 108.38
CA LEU A 121 -55.51 53.29 107.07
C LEU A 121 -54.16 53.00 106.41
N ALA A 122 -53.06 53.04 107.16
CA ALA A 122 -51.73 52.66 106.66
C ALA A 122 -51.70 51.18 106.23
N LYS A 123 -52.18 50.25 107.08
CA LYS A 123 -52.29 48.83 106.75
C LYS A 123 -53.19 48.56 105.54
N ALA A 124 -54.27 49.33 105.38
CA ALA A 124 -55.15 49.27 104.22
C ALA A 124 -54.48 49.82 102.94
N GLN A 125 -53.71 50.91 103.04
CA GLN A 125 -52.92 51.51 101.96
C GLN A 125 -51.80 50.56 101.51
N ASP A 126 -51.00 50.03 102.43
CA ASP A 126 -49.96 49.04 102.15
C ASP A 126 -50.55 47.78 101.52
N GLY A 127 -51.68 47.29 102.06
CA GLY A 127 -52.41 46.16 101.49
C GLY A 127 -52.96 46.42 100.08
N ALA A 128 -53.36 47.66 99.77
CA ALA A 128 -53.78 48.06 98.43
C ALA A 128 -52.58 48.18 97.47
N LEU A 129 -51.51 48.84 97.88
CA LEU A 129 -50.27 48.97 97.10
C LEU A 129 -49.61 47.62 96.83
N ALA A 130 -49.65 46.68 97.78
CA ALA A 130 -49.17 45.31 97.59
C ALA A 130 -50.02 44.52 96.58
N ARG A 131 -51.35 44.72 96.55
CA ARG A 131 -52.23 44.13 95.51
C ARG A 131 -51.94 44.74 94.14
N VAL A 132 -51.77 46.06 94.05
CA VAL A 132 -51.44 46.74 92.78
C VAL A 132 -50.10 46.25 92.24
N ARG A 133 -49.02 46.28 93.05
CA ARG A 133 -47.69 45.77 92.66
C ARG A 133 -47.70 44.31 92.24
N ARG A 134 -48.53 43.46 92.88
CA ARG A 134 -48.72 42.06 92.45
C ARG A 134 -49.40 42.00 91.08
N ALA A 135 -50.50 42.71 90.88
CA ALA A 135 -51.22 42.73 89.60
C ALA A 135 -50.35 43.32 88.46
N GLU A 136 -49.53 44.32 88.74
CA GLU A 136 -48.54 44.89 87.80
C GLU A 136 -47.45 43.87 87.42
N ALA A 137 -46.94 43.12 88.40
CA ALA A 137 -45.95 42.05 88.16
C ALA A 137 -46.57 40.87 87.38
N GLU A 138 -47.78 40.45 87.73
CA GLU A 138 -48.55 39.41 87.03
C GLU A 138 -48.87 39.83 85.58
N ALA A 139 -49.29 41.08 85.35
CA ALA A 139 -49.54 41.62 84.01
C ALA A 139 -48.26 41.76 83.18
N THR A 140 -47.13 42.12 83.80
CA THR A 140 -45.82 42.18 83.12
C THR A 140 -45.34 40.78 82.73
N ALA A 141 -45.46 39.81 83.64
CA ALA A 141 -45.12 38.42 83.36
C ALA A 141 -46.02 37.80 82.27
N ALA A 142 -47.33 38.13 82.26
CA ALA A 142 -48.25 37.70 81.21
C ALA A 142 -47.84 38.24 79.83
N ARG A 143 -47.53 39.55 79.72
CA ARG A 143 -47.06 40.17 78.46
C ARG A 143 -45.72 39.60 78.00
N GLN A 144 -44.82 39.26 78.93
CA GLN A 144 -43.55 38.58 78.60
C GLN A 144 -43.81 37.17 78.07
N ALA A 145 -44.67 36.38 78.72
CA ALA A 145 -45.03 35.04 78.27
C ALA A 145 -45.77 35.02 76.92
N GLU A 146 -46.56 36.07 76.62
CA GLU A 146 -47.21 36.32 75.33
C GLU A 146 -46.17 36.63 74.25
N ALA A 147 -45.27 37.60 74.47
CA ALA A 147 -44.18 37.90 73.54
C ALA A 147 -43.23 36.71 73.31
N ASP A 148 -42.93 35.92 74.34
CA ASP A 148 -42.15 34.68 74.24
C ASP A 148 -42.91 33.58 73.47
N ALA A 149 -44.25 33.59 73.46
CA ALA A 149 -45.05 32.70 72.63
C ALA A 149 -45.08 33.13 71.17
N GLU A 150 -45.27 34.43 70.89
CA GLU A 150 -45.20 35.01 69.55
C GLU A 150 -43.81 34.80 68.92
N ALA A 151 -42.73 35.07 69.65
CA ALA A 151 -41.36 34.86 69.18
C ALA A 151 -41.07 33.40 68.83
N ARG A 152 -41.62 32.44 69.60
CA ARG A 152 -41.53 30.99 69.30
C ARG A 152 -42.39 30.59 68.11
N ALA A 153 -43.56 31.18 67.92
CA ALA A 153 -44.41 30.95 66.75
C ALA A 153 -43.71 31.43 65.46
N LEU A 154 -43.22 32.68 65.46
CA LEU A 154 -42.46 33.26 64.34
C LEU A 154 -41.19 32.45 64.01
N ALA A 155 -40.48 31.95 65.02
CA ALA A 155 -39.33 31.07 64.82
C ALA A 155 -39.71 29.71 64.22
N ALA A 156 -40.86 29.14 64.62
CA ALA A 156 -41.36 27.87 64.08
C ALA A 156 -41.86 28.00 62.64
N ASP A 157 -42.60 29.06 62.31
CA ASP A 157 -43.04 29.32 60.93
C ASP A 157 -41.86 29.62 60.00
N LYS A 158 -40.88 30.42 60.45
CA LYS A 158 -39.63 30.63 59.69
C LYS A 158 -38.88 29.31 59.45
N ALA A 159 -38.71 28.47 60.48
CA ALA A 159 -38.06 27.17 60.33
C ALA A 159 -38.82 26.23 59.38
N ARG A 160 -40.15 26.34 59.33
CA ARG A 160 -41.01 25.63 58.37
C ARG A 160 -40.84 26.15 56.95
N GLU A 161 -40.76 27.45 56.73
CA GLU A 161 -40.48 28.06 55.42
C GLU A 161 -39.10 27.65 54.89
N GLU A 162 -38.06 27.73 55.74
CA GLU A 162 -36.70 27.28 55.43
C GLU A 162 -36.66 25.78 55.09
N ALA A 163 -37.40 24.93 55.84
CA ALA A 163 -37.51 23.50 55.55
C ALA A 163 -38.25 23.19 54.24
N VAL A 164 -39.28 23.97 53.87
CA VAL A 164 -39.97 23.84 52.57
C VAL A 164 -39.04 24.23 51.42
N ALA A 165 -38.35 25.37 51.53
CA ALA A 165 -37.38 25.81 50.52
C ALA A 165 -36.21 24.81 50.35
N ALA A 166 -35.73 24.22 51.45
CA ALA A 166 -34.73 23.14 51.42
C ALA A 166 -35.26 21.87 50.73
N ALA A 167 -36.52 21.49 50.99
CA ALA A 167 -37.13 20.33 50.34
C ALA A 167 -37.38 20.56 48.83
N GLU A 168 -37.75 21.77 48.42
CA GLU A 168 -37.97 22.11 47.01
C GLU A 168 -36.65 22.19 46.23
N THR A 169 -35.61 22.80 46.79
CA THR A 169 -34.28 22.83 46.19
C THR A 169 -33.65 21.43 46.10
N ALA A 170 -33.81 20.58 47.12
CA ALA A 170 -33.41 19.17 47.05
C ALA A 170 -34.14 18.39 45.96
N ARG A 171 -35.47 18.57 45.82
CA ARG A 171 -36.26 17.96 44.72
C ARG A 171 -35.86 18.50 43.34
N ALA A 172 -35.48 19.77 43.23
CA ALA A 172 -34.97 20.33 41.99
C ALA A 172 -33.61 19.73 41.61
N ALA A 173 -32.69 19.61 42.56
CA ALA A 173 -31.39 18.97 42.38
C ALA A 173 -31.52 17.48 42.00
N GLN A 174 -32.42 16.73 42.65
CA GLN A 174 -32.73 15.34 42.30
C GLN A 174 -33.19 15.23 40.84
N ARG A 175 -34.19 16.03 40.43
CA ARG A 175 -34.71 16.01 39.05
C ARG A 175 -33.65 16.43 38.01
N ALA A 176 -32.73 17.33 38.36
CA ALA A 176 -31.61 17.66 37.50
C ALA A 176 -30.67 16.45 37.32
N ALA A 177 -30.22 15.83 38.42
CA ALA A 177 -29.37 14.64 38.38
C ALA A 177 -30.02 13.45 37.66
N GLU A 178 -31.34 13.25 37.81
CA GLU A 178 -32.11 12.23 37.07
C GLU A 178 -32.15 12.49 35.56
N GLN A 179 -32.28 13.76 35.14
CA GLN A 179 -32.24 14.16 33.74
C GLN A 179 -30.83 14.06 33.15
N ASP A 180 -29.80 14.47 33.91
CA ASP A 180 -28.40 14.38 33.51
C ASP A 180 -28.03 12.90 33.31
N ALA A 181 -28.32 12.05 34.30
CA ALA A 181 -28.14 10.60 34.19
C ALA A 181 -29.01 9.94 33.10
N ALA A 182 -30.12 10.54 32.68
CA ALA A 182 -30.89 10.08 31.52
C ALA A 182 -30.22 10.48 30.19
N ARG A 183 -29.68 11.70 30.09
CA ARG A 183 -28.91 12.17 28.94
C ARG A 183 -27.61 11.37 28.77
N ASP A 184 -26.89 11.08 29.85
CA ASP A 184 -25.68 10.26 29.83
C ASP A 184 -25.96 8.82 29.36
N ARG A 185 -27.05 8.21 29.83
CA ARG A 185 -27.48 6.88 29.36
C ARG A 185 -27.86 6.88 27.88
N ALA A 186 -28.54 7.92 27.39
CA ALA A 186 -28.86 8.05 25.97
C ALA A 186 -27.60 8.25 25.11
N ALA A 187 -26.65 9.07 25.57
CA ALA A 187 -25.37 9.28 24.88
C ALA A 187 -24.52 8.00 24.83
N LEU A 188 -24.46 7.25 25.94
CA LEU A 188 -23.76 5.95 25.98
C LEU A 188 -24.40 4.91 25.05
N GLU A 189 -25.73 4.91 24.91
CA GLU A 189 -26.41 4.00 23.97
C GLU A 189 -26.20 4.42 22.52
N GLN A 190 -26.22 5.72 22.20
CA GLN A 190 -25.86 6.21 20.87
C GLN A 190 -24.43 5.79 20.50
N VAL A 191 -23.46 5.98 21.40
CA VAL A 191 -22.06 5.53 21.17
C VAL A 191 -21.97 4.01 20.95
N ARG A 192 -22.83 3.19 21.55
CA ARG A 192 -22.90 1.74 21.28
C ARG A 192 -23.45 1.44 19.89
N VAL A 193 -24.47 2.17 19.43
CA VAL A 193 -24.99 2.05 18.06
C VAL A 193 -23.93 2.48 17.06
N ASP A 194 -23.35 3.67 17.21
CA ASP A 194 -22.32 4.23 16.33
C ASP A 194 -21.10 3.29 16.21
N THR A 195 -20.65 2.70 17.34
CA THR A 195 -19.51 1.76 17.34
C THR A 195 -19.88 0.40 16.76
N ALA A 196 -21.12 -0.08 16.93
CA ALA A 196 -21.59 -1.30 16.28
C ALA A 196 -21.68 -1.14 14.75
N GLU A 197 -22.18 0.00 14.27
CA GLU A 197 -22.22 0.36 12.84
C GLU A 197 -20.81 0.48 12.26
N ALA A 198 -19.88 1.17 12.96
CA ALA A 198 -18.48 1.27 12.55
C ALA A 198 -17.78 -0.11 12.47
N ILE A 199 -18.06 -1.02 13.41
CA ILE A 199 -17.54 -2.40 13.38
C ILE A 199 -18.15 -3.18 12.20
N ALA A 200 -19.44 -3.01 11.91
CA ALA A 200 -20.08 -3.65 10.76
C ALA A 200 -19.50 -3.15 9.43
N ALA A 201 -19.34 -1.84 9.26
CA ALA A 201 -18.71 -1.23 8.09
C ALA A 201 -17.25 -1.69 7.91
N HIS A 202 -16.48 -1.78 9.00
CA HIS A 202 -15.10 -2.27 8.93
C HIS A 202 -15.01 -3.76 8.55
N ARG A 203 -15.95 -4.61 9.00
CA ARG A 203 -16.03 -6.02 8.56
C ARG A 203 -16.30 -6.12 7.06
N VAL A 204 -17.31 -5.40 6.55
CA VAL A 204 -17.62 -5.36 5.11
C VAL A 204 -16.41 -4.88 4.29
N ALA A 205 -15.66 -3.88 4.79
CA ALA A 205 -14.43 -3.42 4.13
C ALA A 205 -13.30 -4.46 4.15
N LEU A 206 -13.13 -5.22 5.25
CA LEU A 206 -12.15 -6.31 5.33
C LEU A 206 -12.51 -7.49 4.41
N ASP A 207 -13.79 -7.84 4.32
CA ASP A 207 -14.25 -8.94 3.46
C ASP A 207 -14.14 -8.55 1.98
N ALA A 208 -14.54 -7.33 1.60
CA ALA A 208 -14.29 -6.80 0.25
C ALA A 208 -12.79 -6.73 -0.11
N ALA A 209 -11.92 -6.45 0.87
CA ALA A 209 -10.46 -6.47 0.66
C ALA A 209 -9.91 -7.90 0.47
N ARG A 210 -10.47 -8.90 1.16
CA ARG A 210 -10.15 -10.33 0.98
C ARG A 210 -10.58 -10.81 -0.41
N ASP A 211 -11.79 -10.48 -0.83
CA ASP A 211 -12.31 -10.82 -2.15
C ASP A 211 -11.47 -10.18 -3.26
N ALA A 212 -11.08 -8.90 -3.09
CA ALA A 212 -10.18 -8.21 -4.00
C ALA A 212 -8.78 -8.85 -4.06
N GLN A 213 -8.23 -9.30 -2.92
CA GLN A 213 -6.97 -10.05 -2.89
C GLN A 213 -7.09 -11.39 -3.63
N ALA A 214 -8.14 -12.17 -3.34
CA ALA A 214 -8.36 -13.47 -3.99
C ALA A 214 -8.55 -13.32 -5.51
N ALA A 215 -9.25 -12.27 -5.96
CA ALA A 215 -9.40 -11.93 -7.38
C ALA A 215 -8.06 -11.53 -8.02
N ALA A 216 -7.22 -10.74 -7.32
CA ALA A 216 -5.89 -10.35 -7.80
C ALA A 216 -4.91 -11.53 -7.87
N GLU A 217 -4.94 -12.45 -6.90
CA GLU A 217 -4.16 -13.69 -6.92
C GLU A 217 -4.62 -14.62 -8.06
N THR A 218 -5.93 -14.79 -8.24
CA THR A 218 -6.49 -15.56 -9.36
C THR A 218 -6.08 -14.96 -10.71
N ALA A 219 -6.13 -13.63 -10.87
CA ALA A 219 -5.71 -12.95 -12.09
C ALA A 219 -4.20 -13.07 -12.35
N ARG A 220 -3.37 -12.97 -11.30
CA ARG A 220 -1.91 -13.20 -11.37
C ARG A 220 -1.61 -14.62 -11.85
N ASP A 221 -2.29 -15.62 -11.28
CA ASP A 221 -1.99 -17.03 -11.55
C ASP A 221 -2.53 -17.47 -12.92
N ALA A 222 -3.65 -16.90 -13.38
CA ALA A 222 -4.09 -16.99 -14.77
C ALA A 222 -3.05 -16.40 -15.74
N LYS A 223 -2.52 -15.20 -15.47
CA LYS A 223 -1.45 -14.60 -16.29
C LYS A 223 -0.13 -15.39 -16.21
N ALA A 224 0.15 -16.05 -15.10
CA ALA A 224 1.28 -16.97 -14.97
C ALA A 224 1.06 -18.31 -15.70
N ALA A 225 -0.18 -18.72 -15.99
CA ALA A 225 -0.50 -19.81 -16.92
C ALA A 225 -0.31 -19.36 -18.38
N GLU A 226 -0.96 -18.27 -18.80
CA GLU A 226 -0.80 -17.69 -20.15
C GLU A 226 0.68 -17.48 -20.54
N LEU A 227 1.50 -17.00 -19.61
CA LEU A 227 2.94 -16.77 -19.83
C LEU A 227 3.75 -18.08 -19.93
N ARG A 228 3.29 -19.20 -19.38
CA ARG A 228 3.89 -20.53 -19.60
C ARG A 228 3.47 -21.07 -20.96
N ASP A 229 2.16 -21.08 -21.24
CA ASP A 229 1.61 -21.58 -22.50
C ASP A 229 2.23 -20.85 -23.72
N ALA A 230 2.41 -19.52 -23.62
CA ALA A 230 3.06 -18.72 -24.65
C ALA A 230 4.58 -19.01 -24.80
N ARG A 231 5.28 -19.34 -23.70
CA ARG A 231 6.70 -19.76 -23.75
C ARG A 231 6.84 -21.15 -24.36
N ASP A 232 5.95 -22.06 -24.04
CA ASP A 232 6.00 -23.44 -24.52
C ASP A 232 5.59 -23.51 -26.00
N ALA A 233 4.61 -22.70 -26.42
CA ALA A 233 4.29 -22.46 -27.83
C ALA A 233 5.48 -21.84 -28.58
N HIS A 234 6.16 -20.83 -28.02
CA HIS A 234 7.35 -20.24 -28.65
C HIS A 234 8.51 -21.23 -28.77
N GLN A 235 8.73 -22.09 -27.76
CA GLN A 235 9.73 -23.17 -27.82
C GLN A 235 9.37 -24.21 -28.90
N GLN A 236 8.09 -24.58 -29.04
CA GLN A 236 7.63 -25.47 -30.11
C GLN A 236 7.83 -24.86 -31.51
N GLU A 237 7.49 -23.58 -31.70
CA GLU A 237 7.75 -22.88 -32.97
C GLU A 237 9.25 -22.77 -33.26
N ARG A 238 10.08 -22.47 -32.26
CA ARG A 238 11.55 -22.51 -32.43
C ARG A 238 12.05 -23.88 -32.85
N ALA A 239 11.61 -24.95 -32.20
CA ALA A 239 11.97 -26.31 -32.59
C ALA A 239 11.50 -26.66 -34.01
N ARG A 240 10.32 -26.19 -34.43
CA ARG A 240 9.83 -26.32 -35.82
C ARG A 240 10.73 -25.59 -36.82
N PHE A 241 11.13 -24.34 -36.55
CA PHE A 241 12.04 -23.59 -37.42
C PHE A 241 13.45 -24.18 -37.45
N GLU A 242 13.98 -24.61 -36.31
CA GLU A 242 15.31 -25.24 -36.19
C GLU A 242 15.35 -26.58 -36.95
N ALA A 243 14.31 -27.42 -36.84
CA ALA A 243 14.18 -28.64 -37.64
C ALA A 243 13.96 -28.38 -39.14
N ALA A 244 13.20 -27.34 -39.51
CA ALA A 244 13.02 -26.95 -40.91
C ALA A 244 14.32 -26.44 -41.54
N ALA A 245 15.14 -25.69 -40.79
CA ALA A 245 16.46 -25.22 -41.23
C ALA A 245 17.46 -26.38 -41.36
N GLN A 246 17.43 -27.38 -40.47
CA GLN A 246 18.19 -28.63 -40.60
C GLN A 246 17.80 -29.37 -41.89
N ALA A 247 16.51 -29.65 -42.09
CA ALA A 247 16.03 -30.32 -43.30
C ALA A 247 16.32 -29.54 -44.60
N GLN A 248 16.35 -28.20 -44.56
CA GLN A 248 16.78 -27.38 -45.70
C GLN A 248 18.29 -27.49 -45.95
N THR A 249 19.09 -27.61 -44.89
CA THR A 249 20.55 -27.78 -44.96
C THR A 249 20.91 -29.18 -45.51
N GLU A 250 20.24 -30.22 -45.04
CA GLU A 250 20.39 -31.59 -45.57
C GLU A 250 20.04 -31.66 -47.06
N ARG A 251 18.92 -31.04 -47.47
CA ARG A 251 18.53 -30.94 -48.89
C ARG A 251 19.55 -30.18 -49.73
N SER A 252 20.12 -29.09 -49.23
CA SER A 252 21.13 -28.33 -49.99
C SER A 252 22.45 -29.08 -50.11
N GLN A 253 22.87 -29.82 -49.07
CA GLN A 253 24.02 -30.73 -49.12
C GLN A 253 23.79 -31.92 -50.06
N ALA A 254 22.59 -32.50 -50.07
CA ALA A 254 22.22 -33.54 -51.02
C ALA A 254 22.29 -33.04 -52.47
N LEU A 255 21.68 -31.88 -52.77
CA LEU A 255 21.75 -31.25 -54.10
C LEU A 255 23.18 -30.86 -54.51
N GLN A 256 24.03 -30.42 -53.58
CA GLN A 256 25.46 -30.19 -53.84
C GLN A 256 26.21 -31.50 -54.15
N THR A 257 25.85 -32.60 -53.49
CA THR A 257 26.41 -33.94 -53.73
C THR A 257 25.97 -34.49 -55.09
N GLU A 258 24.69 -34.32 -55.46
CA GLU A 258 24.17 -34.65 -56.79
C GLU A 258 24.80 -33.80 -57.89
N LEU A 259 25.02 -32.49 -57.64
CA LEU A 259 25.65 -31.58 -58.60
C LEU A 259 27.14 -31.91 -58.80
N THR A 260 27.87 -32.24 -57.73
CA THR A 260 29.27 -32.69 -57.84
C THR A 260 29.39 -34.07 -58.48
N HIS A 261 28.50 -35.00 -58.17
CA HIS A 261 28.45 -36.32 -58.81
C HIS A 261 28.12 -36.23 -60.31
N SER A 262 27.13 -35.42 -60.69
CA SER A 262 26.77 -35.20 -62.10
C SER A 262 27.84 -34.39 -62.85
N ALA A 263 28.53 -33.45 -62.21
CA ALA A 263 29.70 -32.78 -62.79
C ALA A 263 30.87 -33.77 -63.04
N ALA A 264 31.13 -34.69 -62.10
CA ALA A 264 32.12 -35.75 -62.28
C ALA A 264 31.70 -36.75 -63.39
N ALA A 265 30.42 -37.13 -63.45
CA ALA A 265 29.90 -37.96 -64.54
C ALA A 265 30.04 -37.27 -65.91
N LEU A 266 29.77 -35.97 -66.00
CA LEU A 266 29.98 -35.16 -67.21
C LEU A 266 31.46 -35.01 -67.58
N ALA A 267 32.37 -34.93 -66.60
CA ALA A 267 33.81 -34.98 -66.85
C ALA A 267 34.22 -36.34 -67.43
N ASN A 268 33.83 -37.44 -66.79
CA ASN A 268 34.10 -38.81 -67.26
C ASN A 268 33.53 -39.06 -68.67
N VAL A 269 32.32 -38.55 -68.99
CA VAL A 269 31.72 -38.65 -70.33
C VAL A 269 32.48 -37.81 -71.36
N ARG A 270 33.02 -36.64 -70.99
CA ARG A 270 33.89 -35.83 -71.85
C ARG A 270 35.23 -36.49 -72.10
N GLU A 271 35.84 -37.08 -71.07
CA GLU A 271 37.08 -37.85 -71.19
C GLU A 271 36.88 -39.10 -72.05
N ALA A 272 35.80 -39.85 -71.85
CA ALA A 272 35.43 -40.98 -72.69
C ALA A 272 35.15 -40.57 -74.14
N LEU A 273 34.53 -39.41 -74.38
CA LEU A 273 34.33 -38.87 -75.73
C LEU A 273 35.65 -38.47 -76.39
N VAL A 274 36.57 -37.84 -75.66
CA VAL A 274 37.92 -37.51 -76.15
C VAL A 274 38.73 -38.78 -76.44
N ALA A 275 38.64 -39.79 -75.57
CA ALA A 275 39.24 -41.10 -75.78
C ALA A 275 38.68 -41.78 -77.05
N ALA A 276 37.35 -41.87 -77.19
CA ALA A 276 36.69 -42.43 -78.37
C ALA A 276 36.99 -41.65 -79.67
N GLN A 277 37.11 -40.32 -79.61
CA GLN A 277 37.58 -39.51 -80.74
C GLN A 277 39.05 -39.79 -81.07
N SER A 278 39.92 -39.96 -80.07
CA SER A 278 41.32 -40.32 -80.29
C SER A 278 41.47 -41.73 -80.87
N GLU A 279 40.64 -42.67 -80.44
CA GLU A 279 40.59 -44.02 -81.00
C GLU A 279 40.05 -43.99 -82.43
N THR A 280 38.99 -43.23 -82.71
CA THR A 280 38.44 -43.05 -84.06
C THR A 280 39.50 -42.49 -85.01
N ARG A 281 40.27 -41.48 -84.57
CA ARG A 281 41.42 -40.95 -85.34
C ARG A 281 42.53 -41.99 -85.52
N ALA A 282 42.78 -42.84 -84.52
CA ALA A 282 43.75 -43.92 -84.64
C ALA A 282 43.27 -45.06 -85.57
N GLN A 283 41.96 -45.35 -85.61
CA GLN A 283 41.35 -46.29 -86.55
C GLN A 283 41.36 -45.72 -87.97
N GLN A 284 41.08 -44.42 -88.15
CA GLN A 284 41.23 -43.71 -89.43
C GLN A 284 42.68 -43.74 -89.91
N ALA A 285 43.64 -43.32 -89.09
CA ALA A 285 45.06 -43.37 -89.45
C ALA A 285 45.57 -44.79 -89.78
N ARG A 286 44.99 -45.84 -89.16
CA ARG A 286 45.25 -47.25 -89.54
C ARG A 286 44.61 -47.62 -90.87
N ALA A 287 43.41 -47.13 -91.18
CA ALA A 287 42.75 -47.33 -92.46
C ALA A 287 43.51 -46.61 -93.59
N ASP A 288 43.88 -45.34 -93.38
CA ASP A 288 44.69 -44.54 -94.30
C ASP A 288 46.04 -45.20 -94.57
N ALA A 289 46.72 -45.71 -93.54
CA ALA A 289 47.98 -46.46 -93.67
C ALA A 289 47.79 -47.82 -94.38
N ALA A 290 46.65 -48.50 -94.18
CA ALA A 290 46.33 -49.73 -94.89
C ALA A 290 45.98 -49.49 -96.37
N GLU A 291 45.34 -48.36 -96.69
CA GLU A 291 45.07 -47.91 -98.06
C GLU A 291 46.37 -47.49 -98.76
N GLN A 292 47.26 -46.76 -98.08
CA GLN A 292 48.62 -46.48 -98.59
C GLN A 292 49.42 -47.76 -98.82
N ALA A 293 49.42 -48.71 -97.88
CA ALA A 293 50.10 -49.99 -98.06
C ALA A 293 49.50 -50.84 -99.20
N ARG A 294 48.18 -50.79 -99.41
CA ARG A 294 47.50 -51.41 -100.57
C ARG A 294 47.95 -50.75 -101.87
N ASP A 295 48.00 -49.43 -101.93
CA ASP A 295 48.30 -48.69 -103.15
C ASP A 295 49.80 -48.72 -103.49
N ASP A 296 50.67 -48.80 -102.49
CA ASP A 296 52.10 -49.14 -102.63
C ASP A 296 52.27 -50.59 -103.11
N ALA A 297 51.54 -51.56 -102.56
CA ALA A 297 51.55 -52.94 -103.05
C ALA A 297 51.03 -53.05 -104.49
N LEU A 298 50.02 -52.26 -104.88
CA LEU A 298 49.54 -52.14 -106.26
C LEU A 298 50.54 -51.39 -107.17
N ARG A 299 51.44 -50.57 -106.62
CA ARG A 299 52.52 -49.92 -107.37
C ARG A 299 53.66 -50.91 -107.61
N HIS A 300 54.14 -51.57 -106.55
CA HIS A 300 55.13 -52.64 -106.65
C HIS A 300 54.66 -53.85 -107.46
N GLY A 301 53.36 -54.17 -107.45
CA GLY A 301 52.78 -55.18 -108.33
C GLY A 301 52.85 -54.80 -109.82
N ARG A 302 52.63 -53.52 -110.15
CA ARG A 302 52.81 -52.99 -111.51
C ARG A 302 54.29 -52.91 -111.91
N GLU A 303 55.17 -52.52 -110.99
CA GLU A 303 56.63 -52.55 -111.19
C GLU A 303 57.16 -53.98 -111.37
N ALA A 304 56.60 -54.97 -110.68
CA ALA A 304 56.92 -56.38 -110.84
C ALA A 304 56.44 -56.93 -112.19
N GLY A 305 55.20 -56.59 -112.60
CA GLY A 305 54.68 -56.89 -113.93
C GLY A 305 55.60 -56.36 -115.04
N ALA A 306 55.94 -55.07 -114.99
CA ALA A 306 56.85 -54.44 -115.95
C ALA A 306 58.27 -55.07 -115.98
N ARG A 307 58.72 -55.70 -114.88
CA ARG A 307 59.97 -56.48 -114.85
C ARG A 307 59.81 -57.86 -115.48
N VAL A 308 58.66 -58.51 -115.35
CA VAL A 308 58.35 -59.76 -116.06
C VAL A 308 58.24 -59.49 -117.56
N ASP A 309 57.47 -58.49 -117.98
CA ASP A 309 57.32 -58.07 -119.39
C ASP A 309 58.70 -57.81 -120.04
N ALA A 310 59.59 -57.09 -119.33
CA ALA A 310 60.94 -56.80 -119.79
C ALA A 310 61.88 -58.03 -119.85
N LEU A 311 61.63 -59.05 -119.01
CA LEU A 311 62.36 -60.32 -119.05
C LEU A 311 61.85 -61.22 -120.19
N GLU A 312 60.54 -61.29 -120.41
CA GLU A 312 59.95 -62.04 -121.53
C GLU A 312 60.40 -61.47 -122.88
N LEU A 313 60.37 -60.14 -123.04
CA LEU A 313 60.86 -59.47 -124.26
C LEU A 313 62.35 -59.77 -124.51
N ARG A 314 63.15 -59.84 -123.45
CA ARG A 314 64.57 -60.19 -123.51
C ARG A 314 64.76 -61.67 -123.86
N GLN A 315 63.95 -62.57 -123.32
CA GLN A 315 63.97 -64.00 -123.64
C GLN A 315 63.61 -64.25 -125.11
N GLN A 316 62.57 -63.58 -125.63
CA GLN A 316 62.20 -63.64 -127.04
C GLN A 316 63.34 -63.14 -127.95
N SER A 317 64.03 -62.05 -127.58
CA SER A 317 65.18 -61.54 -128.33
C SER A 317 66.36 -62.52 -128.38
N LEU A 318 66.56 -63.31 -127.31
CA LEU A 318 67.61 -64.33 -127.24
C LEU A 318 67.23 -65.59 -128.04
N GLN A 319 65.95 -65.97 -128.07
CA GLN A 319 65.49 -67.08 -128.91
C GLN A 319 65.63 -66.76 -130.40
N ALA A 320 65.19 -65.59 -130.84
CA ALA A 320 65.35 -65.15 -132.24
C ALA A 320 66.83 -65.04 -132.67
N ALA A 321 67.73 -64.67 -131.75
CA ALA A 321 69.17 -64.68 -132.00
C ALA A 321 69.75 -66.10 -132.11
N ALA A 322 69.27 -67.04 -131.29
CA ALA A 322 69.70 -68.44 -131.31
C ALA A 322 69.21 -69.19 -132.55
N GLU A 323 67.96 -68.97 -132.97
CA GLU A 323 67.39 -69.53 -134.20
C GLU A 323 68.19 -69.06 -135.43
N LYS A 324 68.45 -67.76 -135.53
CA LYS A 324 69.27 -67.20 -136.62
C LYS A 324 70.70 -67.75 -136.64
N ALA A 325 71.32 -67.93 -135.47
CA ALA A 325 72.65 -68.55 -135.38
C ALA A 325 72.64 -70.03 -135.82
N ALA A 326 71.53 -70.75 -135.61
CA ALA A 326 71.35 -72.12 -136.10
C ALA A 326 71.18 -72.18 -137.62
N GLU A 327 70.43 -71.24 -138.22
CA GLU A 327 70.31 -71.11 -139.68
C GLU A 327 71.66 -70.78 -140.33
N GLU A 328 72.41 -69.81 -139.77
CA GLU A 328 73.75 -69.43 -140.25
C GLU A 328 74.75 -70.60 -140.11
N ALA A 329 74.66 -71.41 -139.06
CA ALA A 329 75.46 -72.62 -138.89
C ALA A 329 75.10 -73.73 -139.91
N ALA A 330 73.81 -73.94 -140.20
CA ALA A 330 73.37 -74.92 -141.21
C ALA A 330 73.78 -74.50 -142.64
N ALA A 331 73.75 -73.20 -142.95
CA ALA A 331 74.28 -72.63 -144.18
C ALA A 331 75.80 -72.84 -144.30
N ALA A 332 76.56 -72.63 -143.21
CA ALA A 332 77.99 -72.89 -143.18
C ALA A 332 78.35 -74.38 -143.37
N GLN A 333 77.63 -75.29 -142.72
CA GLN A 333 77.87 -76.74 -142.84
C GLN A 333 77.57 -77.26 -144.26
N SER A 334 76.46 -76.84 -144.86
CA SER A 334 76.11 -77.22 -146.23
C SER A 334 77.10 -76.67 -147.28
N ALA A 335 77.59 -75.43 -147.09
CA ALA A 335 78.65 -74.87 -147.92
C ALA A 335 80.00 -75.63 -147.77
N LEU A 336 80.32 -76.11 -146.56
CA LEU A 336 81.55 -76.86 -146.30
C LEU A 336 81.49 -78.27 -146.89
N ALA A 337 80.37 -78.97 -146.76
CA ALA A 337 80.14 -80.28 -147.39
C ALA A 337 80.18 -80.21 -148.92
N ALA A 338 79.58 -79.18 -149.52
CA ALA A 338 79.64 -78.94 -150.96
C ALA A 338 81.08 -78.67 -151.46
N ARG A 339 81.93 -78.10 -150.60
CA ARG A 339 83.35 -77.84 -150.90
C ARG A 339 84.21 -79.10 -150.80
N GLN A 340 83.95 -79.96 -149.80
CA GLN A 340 84.60 -81.26 -149.66
C GLN A 340 84.31 -82.17 -150.86
N ALA A 341 83.04 -82.32 -151.26
CA ALA A 341 82.66 -83.11 -152.44
C ALA A 341 83.25 -82.59 -153.77
N LEU A 342 83.76 -81.35 -153.80
CA LEU A 342 84.48 -80.76 -154.93
C LEU A 342 85.99 -81.11 -154.87
N CYS A 343 86.60 -81.10 -153.67
CA CYS A 343 87.94 -81.62 -153.45
C CYS A 343 88.04 -83.12 -153.81
N ASP A 344 87.12 -83.95 -153.31
CA ASP A 344 87.13 -85.41 -153.52
C ASP A 344 87.11 -85.76 -155.02
N ARG A 345 86.34 -85.01 -155.82
CA ARG A 345 86.32 -85.13 -157.28
C ARG A 345 87.66 -84.72 -157.91
N LEU A 346 88.21 -83.58 -157.52
CA LEU A 346 89.49 -83.09 -158.06
C LEU A 346 90.66 -84.02 -157.71
N GLU A 347 90.64 -84.69 -156.55
CA GLU A 347 91.63 -85.72 -156.20
C GLU A 347 91.43 -87.00 -157.02
N THR A 348 90.19 -87.41 -157.27
CA THR A 348 89.86 -88.55 -158.14
C THR A 348 90.33 -88.30 -159.58
N ASP A 349 90.06 -87.10 -160.12
CA ASP A 349 90.50 -86.68 -161.46
C ASP A 349 92.04 -86.58 -161.54
N LEU A 350 92.71 -86.11 -160.48
CA LEU A 350 94.18 -86.10 -160.38
C LEU A 350 94.77 -87.51 -160.32
N ALA A 351 94.13 -88.45 -159.65
CA ALA A 351 94.55 -89.85 -159.61
C ALA A 351 94.43 -90.50 -161.00
N ALA A 352 93.32 -90.28 -161.71
CA ALA A 352 93.13 -90.73 -163.08
C ALA A 352 94.18 -90.13 -164.03
N ALA A 353 94.38 -88.81 -164.01
CA ALA A 353 95.38 -88.13 -164.83
C ALA A 353 96.81 -88.60 -164.55
N ARG A 354 97.14 -88.97 -163.31
CA ARG A 354 98.44 -89.57 -162.95
C ARG A 354 98.60 -91.00 -163.49
N ALA A 355 97.54 -91.80 -163.52
CA ALA A 355 97.54 -93.14 -164.11
C ALA A 355 97.68 -93.10 -165.65
N ASP A 356 96.98 -92.18 -166.33
CA ASP A 356 97.17 -91.97 -167.76
C ASP A 356 98.60 -91.44 -168.07
N ALA A 357 99.12 -90.52 -167.26
CA ALA A 357 100.46 -90.00 -167.43
C ALA A 357 101.57 -91.06 -167.20
N SER A 358 101.38 -92.02 -166.30
CA SER A 358 102.32 -93.15 -166.15
C SER A 358 102.20 -94.15 -167.30
N ALA A 359 100.98 -94.48 -167.72
CA ALA A 359 100.73 -95.37 -168.87
C ALA A 359 101.19 -94.78 -170.21
N GLN A 360 101.26 -93.44 -170.35
CA GLN A 360 101.92 -92.78 -171.48
C GLN A 360 103.45 -92.82 -171.37
N ARG A 361 104.01 -92.60 -170.17
CA ARG A 361 105.47 -92.71 -169.93
C ARG A 361 105.99 -94.12 -170.19
N GLU A 362 105.28 -95.18 -169.80
CA GLU A 362 105.66 -96.55 -170.17
C GLU A 362 105.73 -96.76 -171.68
N ARG A 363 104.78 -96.21 -172.44
CA ARG A 363 104.75 -96.31 -173.90
C ARG A 363 105.89 -95.50 -174.54
N ALA A 364 106.24 -94.33 -173.98
CA ALA A 364 107.40 -93.56 -174.41
C ALA A 364 108.74 -94.28 -174.10
N VAL A 365 108.91 -94.82 -172.89
CA VAL A 365 110.14 -95.54 -172.50
C VAL A 365 110.39 -96.77 -173.38
N ARG A 366 109.34 -97.53 -173.75
CA ARG A 366 109.46 -98.65 -174.70
C ARG A 366 109.81 -98.22 -176.14
N ALA A 367 109.57 -96.96 -176.51
CA ALA A 367 109.95 -96.37 -177.80
C ALA A 367 111.33 -95.68 -177.77
N GLU A 368 111.79 -95.19 -176.62
CA GLU A 368 113.17 -94.67 -176.47
C GLU A 368 114.21 -95.79 -176.32
N ALA A 369 113.84 -96.93 -175.71
CA ALA A 369 114.71 -98.09 -175.54
C ALA A 369 115.17 -98.75 -176.85
N SER A 370 114.49 -98.47 -177.98
CA SER A 370 114.88 -98.92 -179.32
C SER A 370 115.63 -97.85 -180.15
N LEU A 371 115.85 -96.65 -179.60
CA LEU A 371 116.50 -95.52 -180.28
C LEU A 371 117.69 -94.91 -179.50
N LYS A 372 117.97 -95.42 -178.30
CA LYS A 372 119.24 -95.25 -177.57
C LYS A 372 119.96 -96.61 -177.58
N LYS A 373 120.66 -96.93 -178.68
CA LYS A 373 122.12 -96.71 -178.85
C LYS A 373 122.94 -97.70 -177.99
N GLU A 374 123.78 -98.59 -178.51
CA GLU A 374 124.48 -98.67 -179.83
C GLU A 374 125.51 -97.54 -180.10
N ASP A 375 125.67 -96.61 -179.17
CA ASP A 375 126.71 -95.57 -179.20
C ASP A 375 126.85 -94.97 -177.78
N GLN A 376 127.97 -95.32 -177.12
CA GLN A 376 128.40 -94.99 -175.73
C GLN A 376 127.64 -95.76 -174.63
N ASP A 377 128.27 -96.60 -173.81
CA ASP A 377 129.70 -96.92 -173.63
C ASP A 377 130.58 -95.79 -173.04
N ARG A 378 130.11 -95.12 -171.98
CA ARG A 378 130.98 -94.44 -170.99
C ARG A 378 130.32 -94.10 -169.63
N ALA A 379 130.75 -94.83 -168.59
CA ALA A 379 130.98 -94.40 -167.20
C ALA A 379 129.87 -93.76 -166.32
N ALA A 380 129.35 -94.58 -165.39
CA ALA A 380 129.44 -94.39 -163.92
C ALA A 380 128.50 -93.34 -163.22
N PRO A 381 128.44 -93.24 -161.87
CA PRO A 381 127.16 -93.47 -161.16
C PRO A 381 126.89 -92.48 -159.98
N ALA A 382 126.17 -92.95 -158.93
CA ALA A 382 126.00 -92.40 -157.57
C ALA A 382 124.90 -91.32 -157.35
N ASP A 383 124.22 -91.19 -156.19
CA ASP A 383 123.91 -92.08 -155.03
C ASP A 383 122.90 -91.35 -154.08
N ARG A 384 122.23 -92.04 -153.12
CA ARG A 384 121.60 -91.48 -151.87
C ARG A 384 120.40 -90.49 -151.97
N ASP A 385 119.66 -90.07 -150.93
CA ASP A 385 119.39 -90.36 -149.47
C ASP A 385 118.06 -89.60 -149.11
N ASP A 386 117.40 -89.62 -147.92
CA ASP A 386 117.12 -90.56 -146.80
C ASP A 386 116.14 -89.83 -145.80
N ARG A 387 115.40 -90.54 -144.91
CA ARG A 387 114.69 -90.07 -143.67
C ARG A 387 113.45 -89.13 -143.75
N ASP A 388 112.75 -88.77 -142.64
CA ASP A 388 112.16 -89.43 -141.42
C ASP A 388 111.36 -88.37 -140.58
N GLY A 389 110.58 -88.78 -139.53
CA GLY A 389 110.10 -87.91 -138.40
C GLY A 389 108.59 -87.50 -138.42
N GLU A 390 107.77 -87.40 -137.35
CA GLU A 390 107.87 -87.23 -135.86
C GLU A 390 107.89 -85.75 -135.32
N THR A 391 107.27 -85.31 -134.19
CA THR A 391 106.35 -85.88 -133.13
C THR A 391 105.73 -84.77 -132.21
N LEU A 392 104.77 -85.12 -131.29
CA LEU A 392 104.40 -84.41 -130.00
C LEU A 392 103.66 -83.02 -130.08
N ALA A 393 103.04 -82.38 -129.06
CA ALA A 393 102.39 -82.76 -127.76
C ALA A 393 101.63 -81.58 -127.03
N ALA A 394 100.94 -81.88 -125.91
CA ALA A 394 100.68 -81.06 -124.68
C ALA A 394 99.51 -80.02 -124.54
N SER A 395 99.11 -79.79 -123.26
CA SER A 395 98.09 -78.85 -122.69
C SER A 395 98.76 -77.56 -122.10
N PRO A 396 98.15 -76.59 -121.31
CA PRO A 396 97.21 -76.74 -120.16
C PRO A 396 96.18 -75.59 -119.78
N GLU A 397 95.28 -75.94 -118.84
CA GLU A 397 94.67 -75.21 -117.66
C GLU A 397 94.10 -73.74 -117.62
N ASP A 398 93.38 -73.50 -116.51
CA ASP A 398 92.41 -72.43 -116.09
C ASP A 398 93.08 -71.14 -115.49
N PRO A 399 92.41 -70.01 -115.09
CA PRO A 399 91.58 -69.98 -113.86
C PRO A 399 90.47 -68.87 -113.63
N ALA A 400 89.47 -69.23 -112.81
CA ALA A 400 88.91 -68.48 -111.66
C ALA A 400 87.94 -67.24 -111.79
N THR A 401 87.32 -66.91 -110.65
CA THR A 401 86.08 -66.13 -110.44
C THR A 401 86.26 -64.82 -109.66
N THR A 402 85.33 -63.87 -109.80
CA THR A 402 84.52 -63.37 -108.64
C THR A 402 83.14 -62.92 -109.11
#